data_AF-A0AAE3E5S8-F1
#
_entry.id   AF-A0AAE3E5S8-F1
#
_cell.length_a   1.000
_cell.length_b   1.000
_cell.length_c   1.000
_cell.angle_alpha   90.00
_cell.angle_beta   90.00
_cell.angle_gamma   90.00
#
_symmetry.space_group_name_H-M   'P 1'
#
loop_
_entity.id
_entity.type
_entity.pdbx_description
1 polymer ?
#
loop_
_entity_poly.entity_id
_entity_poly.type
_entity_poly.pdbx_seq_one_letter_code
_entity_poly.pdbx_strand_id
1 'polypeptide(L)'
;MNAVSRLTAKELNLAARTVFAEAATEGLNGQMAVAQTMYDQLHHNIIGADGSGFGKTLEEVIKNAYTTPTNQDIRGSSCLEAVIRVFLEGQRIFTDHYVYFFMSDRGSSYWRNYWDTHYVNMGKLKNHTFWGVAIPDDEKTQPFARYVASVDDPDGWTFVYEEAGSDKELLESYPRLNNGNLVEVLGTQKGSDGAVWNMISIAGAYAGYVRADHLRRK
;
A
#
# COMPACT_ATOMS: atom_id res chain seq x y z
N MET A 1 8.11 12.31 17.62
CA MET A 1 7.93 11.54 16.37
C MET A 1 7.06 10.34 16.73
N ASN A 2 5.75 10.46 16.56
CA ASN A 2 4.88 9.28 16.64
C ASN A 2 5.26 8.39 15.47
N ALA A 3 5.64 7.15 15.76
CA ALA A 3 5.79 6.15 14.72
C ALA A 3 4.42 6.01 14.05
N VAL A 4 4.27 6.56 12.84
CA VAL A 4 3.26 6.07 11.91
C VAL A 4 3.56 4.58 11.83
N SER A 5 2.69 3.73 12.39
CA SER A 5 2.90 2.29 12.36
C SER A 5 2.95 1.89 10.89
N ARG A 6 4.16 1.61 10.40
CA ARG A 6 4.36 1.18 9.02
C ARG A 6 3.65 -0.15 8.86
N LEU A 7 2.91 -0.29 7.76
CA LEU A 7 2.23 -1.53 7.44
C LEU A 7 3.21 -2.71 7.52
N THR A 8 2.73 -3.81 8.06
CA THR A 8 3.39 -5.11 7.93
C THR A 8 3.41 -5.55 6.47
N ALA A 9 4.27 -6.51 6.11
CA ALA A 9 4.30 -7.00 4.74
C ALA A 9 2.99 -7.71 4.38
N LYS A 10 2.35 -8.37 5.35
CA LYS A 10 1.03 -8.97 5.21
C LYS A 10 -0.01 -7.93 4.82
N GLU A 11 -0.06 -6.81 5.54
CA GLU A 11 -0.97 -5.70 5.24
C GLU A 11 -0.67 -5.06 3.87
N LEU A 12 0.61 -4.86 3.51
CA LEU A 12 0.99 -4.34 2.19
C LEU A 12 0.52 -5.26 1.05
N ASN A 13 0.73 -6.57 1.19
CA ASN A 13 0.30 -7.55 0.21
C ASN A 13 -1.24 -7.61 0.15
N LEU A 14 -1.93 -7.50 1.28
CA LEU A 14 -3.39 -7.44 1.35
C LEU A 14 -3.95 -6.19 0.64
N ALA A 15 -3.37 -5.02 0.91
CA ALA A 15 -3.72 -3.77 0.24
C ALA A 15 -3.47 -3.86 -1.26
N ALA A 16 -2.33 -4.41 -1.69
CA ALA A 16 -1.99 -4.55 -3.11
C ALA A 16 -2.97 -5.45 -3.86
N ARG A 17 -3.40 -6.55 -3.25
CA ARG A 17 -4.41 -7.46 -3.81
C ARG A 17 -5.79 -6.81 -3.89
N THR A 18 -6.11 -5.96 -2.93
CA THR A 18 -7.36 -5.20 -2.94
C THR A 18 -7.34 -4.16 -4.05
N VAL A 19 -6.25 -3.41 -4.19
CA VAL A 19 -6.04 -2.49 -5.32
C VAL A 19 -6.10 -3.23 -6.65
N PHE A 20 -5.59 -4.46 -6.73
CA PHE A 20 -5.75 -5.28 -7.92
C PHE A 20 -7.22 -5.62 -8.20
N ALA A 21 -7.97 -6.06 -7.18
CA ALA A 21 -9.39 -6.39 -7.34
C ALA A 21 -10.23 -5.20 -7.85
N GLU A 22 -9.91 -4.00 -7.38
CA GLU A 22 -10.60 -2.77 -7.79
C GLU A 22 -10.09 -2.21 -9.12
N ALA A 23 -8.77 -2.17 -9.31
CA ALA A 23 -8.12 -1.30 -10.27
C ALA A 23 -7.04 -1.98 -11.12
N ALA A 24 -7.08 -3.31 -11.29
CA ALA A 24 -6.11 -4.06 -12.09
C ALA A 24 -5.87 -3.45 -13.48
N THR A 25 -6.90 -2.87 -14.11
CA THR A 25 -6.79 -2.32 -15.46
C THR A 25 -6.54 -0.80 -15.52
N GLU A 26 -6.52 -0.10 -14.39
CA GLU A 26 -6.54 1.38 -14.35
C GLU A 26 -5.16 2.02 -14.61
N GLY A 27 -4.10 1.22 -14.68
CA GLY A 27 -2.72 1.70 -14.74
C GLY A 27 -2.25 2.26 -13.39
N LEU A 28 -0.96 2.60 -13.29
CA LEU A 28 -0.33 2.96 -12.02
C LEU A 28 -1.03 4.11 -11.29
N ASN A 29 -1.39 5.20 -11.98
CA ASN A 29 -2.04 6.35 -11.33
C ASN A 29 -3.44 6.01 -10.79
N GLY A 30 -4.24 5.22 -11.52
CA GLY A 30 -5.54 4.79 -11.03
C GLY A 30 -5.43 3.83 -9.85
N GLN A 31 -4.44 2.94 -9.86
CA GLN A 31 -4.13 2.06 -8.74
C GLN A 31 -3.63 2.83 -7.52
N MET A 32 -2.79 3.85 -7.72
CA MET A 32 -2.35 4.75 -6.65
C MET A 32 -3.52 5.55 -6.08
N ALA A 33 -4.48 5.97 -6.89
CA ALA A 33 -5.67 6.68 -6.41
C ALA A 33 -6.57 5.79 -5.53
N VAL A 34 -6.73 4.51 -5.89
CA VAL A 34 -7.43 3.54 -5.04
C VAL A 34 -6.64 3.26 -3.76
N ALA A 35 -5.31 3.08 -3.86
CA ALA A 35 -4.45 2.93 -2.68
C ALA A 35 -4.52 4.16 -1.76
N GLN A 36 -4.56 5.37 -2.33
CA GLN A 36 -4.73 6.62 -1.60
C GLN A 36 -6.08 6.65 -0.87
N THR A 37 -7.18 6.27 -1.54
CA THR A 37 -8.49 6.15 -0.88
C THR A 37 -8.42 5.24 0.34
N MET A 38 -7.76 4.09 0.20
CA MET A 38 -7.61 3.12 1.28
C MET A 38 -6.77 3.67 2.43
N TYR A 39 -5.65 4.31 2.12
CA TYR A 39 -4.80 4.99 3.11
C TYR A 39 -5.62 6.03 3.87
N ASP A 40 -6.34 6.86 3.13
CA ASP A 40 -7.05 7.99 3.70
C ASP A 40 -8.19 7.51 4.62
N GLN A 41 -8.91 6.46 4.20
CA GLN A 41 -9.95 5.83 5.01
C GLN A 41 -9.42 5.21 6.31
N LEU A 42 -8.20 4.66 6.27
CA LEU A 42 -7.55 4.06 7.44
C LEU A 42 -7.03 5.11 8.43
N HIS A 43 -6.51 6.23 7.94
CA HIS A 43 -5.71 7.14 8.77
C HIS A 43 -6.37 8.48 9.11
N HIS A 44 -7.41 8.91 8.38
CA HIS A 44 -7.99 10.25 8.56
C HIS A 44 -9.42 10.23 9.15
N ASN A 45 -9.80 9.16 9.86
CA ASN A 45 -11.11 9.02 10.52
C ASN A 45 -12.28 9.38 9.60
N ILE A 46 -12.19 8.94 8.35
CA ILE A 46 -13.18 9.20 7.32
C ILE A 46 -14.48 8.49 7.68
N ILE A 47 -15.60 9.21 7.54
CA ILE A 47 -16.95 8.71 7.79
C ILE A 47 -17.61 8.43 6.43
N GLY A 48 -18.20 7.25 6.29
CA GLY A 48 -18.97 6.82 5.13
C GLY A 48 -20.33 7.51 5.04
N ALA A 49 -21.02 7.27 3.92
CA ALA A 49 -22.30 7.91 3.60
C ALA A 49 -23.43 7.63 4.61
N ASP A 50 -23.32 6.54 5.36
CA ASP A 50 -24.28 6.14 6.41
C ASP A 50 -23.94 6.69 7.80
N GLY A 51 -22.90 7.53 7.91
CA GLY A 51 -22.42 8.07 9.18
C GLY A 51 -21.53 7.11 9.97
N SER A 52 -21.22 5.92 9.45
CA SER A 52 -20.29 4.97 10.06
C SER A 52 -18.84 5.23 9.63
N GLY A 53 -17.86 4.91 10.47
CA GLY A 53 -16.44 4.93 10.07
C GLY A 53 -16.09 3.72 9.21
N PHE A 54 -15.07 3.83 8.36
CA PHE A 54 -14.63 2.73 7.51
C PHE A 54 -13.93 1.59 8.27
N GLY A 55 -13.35 1.87 9.44
CA GLY A 55 -12.62 0.89 10.25
C GLY A 55 -11.42 1.53 10.92
N LYS A 56 -10.79 0.79 11.83
CA LYS A 56 -9.53 1.16 12.50
C LYS A 56 -8.35 0.28 12.08
N THR A 57 -8.63 -0.83 11.39
CA THR A 57 -7.60 -1.69 10.78
C THR A 57 -7.80 -1.76 9.28
N LEU A 58 -6.74 -2.17 8.57
CA LEU A 58 -6.80 -2.34 7.13
C LEU A 58 -7.87 -3.37 6.73
N GLU A 59 -8.01 -4.46 7.47
CA GLU A 59 -9.02 -5.50 7.22
C GLU A 59 -10.45 -4.97 7.36
N GLU A 60 -10.70 -4.13 8.36
CA GLU A 60 -12.02 -3.51 8.56
C GLU A 60 -12.36 -2.57 7.40
N VAL A 61 -11.41 -1.72 7.00
CA VAL A 61 -11.56 -0.81 5.85
C VAL A 61 -11.86 -1.59 4.58
N ILE A 62 -11.08 -2.65 4.29
CA ILE A 62 -11.27 -3.50 3.11
C ILE A 62 -12.66 -4.15 3.14
N LYS A 63 -13.05 -4.74 4.26
CA LYS A 63 -14.34 -5.42 4.41
C LYS A 63 -15.52 -4.47 4.19
N ASN A 64 -15.39 -3.21 4.59
CA ASN A 64 -16.50 -2.26 4.59
C ASN A 64 -16.64 -1.50 3.26
N ALA A 65 -15.56 -1.35 2.48
CA ALA A 65 -15.57 -0.48 1.30
C ALA A 65 -15.05 -1.09 -0.01
N TYR A 66 -14.47 -2.30 0.03
CA TYR A 66 -13.77 -2.86 -1.12
C TYR A 66 -14.27 -4.27 -1.45
N THR A 67 -14.05 -4.67 -2.70
CA THR A 67 -14.17 -6.04 -3.15
C THR A 67 -13.17 -6.91 -2.41
N THR A 68 -13.65 -8.01 -1.82
CA THR A 68 -12.79 -8.96 -1.10
C THR A 68 -11.65 -9.44 -2.00
N PRO A 69 -10.38 -9.19 -1.64
CA PRO A 69 -9.24 -9.61 -2.44
C PRO A 69 -9.08 -11.12 -2.46
N THR A 70 -8.56 -11.67 -3.56
CA THR A 70 -8.23 -13.09 -3.68
C THR A 70 -6.72 -13.33 -3.46
N ASN A 71 -6.36 -14.59 -3.19
CA ASN A 71 -4.97 -15.03 -3.08
C ASN A 71 -4.24 -15.15 -4.44
N GLN A 72 -4.80 -14.59 -5.52
CA GLN A 72 -4.22 -14.68 -6.86
C GLN A 72 -2.85 -14.01 -6.95
N ASP A 73 -1.99 -14.54 -7.79
CA ASP A 73 -0.70 -13.92 -8.07
C ASP A 73 -0.88 -12.59 -8.82
N ILE A 74 -0.24 -11.52 -8.33
CA ILE A 74 -0.34 -10.16 -8.88
C ILE A 74 0.93 -9.73 -9.64
N ARG A 75 1.85 -10.67 -9.93
CA ARG A 75 3.04 -10.43 -10.75
C ARG A 75 2.67 -9.80 -12.10
N GLY A 76 3.43 -8.79 -12.50
CA GLY A 76 3.19 -8.02 -13.73
C GLY A 76 2.15 -6.91 -13.58
N SER A 77 1.49 -6.78 -12.43
CA SER A 77 0.68 -5.60 -12.10
C SER A 77 1.52 -4.53 -11.42
N SER A 78 1.06 -3.28 -11.47
CA SER A 78 1.66 -2.18 -10.71
C SER A 78 0.98 -1.93 -9.35
N CYS A 79 0.16 -2.88 -8.85
CA CYS A 79 -0.68 -2.65 -7.67
C CYS A 79 0.13 -2.56 -6.38
N LEU A 80 1.16 -3.41 -6.22
CA LEU A 80 2.04 -3.29 -5.05
C LEU A 80 2.86 -2.00 -5.11
N GLU A 81 3.39 -1.64 -6.29
CA GLU A 81 4.08 -0.36 -6.48
C GLU A 81 3.18 0.83 -6.11
N ALA A 82 1.91 0.80 -6.51
CA ALA A 82 0.94 1.82 -6.14
C ALA A 82 0.76 1.94 -4.62
N VAL A 83 0.60 0.81 -3.93
CA VAL A 83 0.45 0.78 -2.47
C VAL A 83 1.72 1.27 -1.78
N ILE A 84 2.89 0.83 -2.23
CA ILE A 84 4.18 1.28 -1.68
C ILE A 84 4.29 2.80 -1.78
N ARG A 85 4.05 3.37 -2.96
CA ARG A 85 4.13 4.81 -3.19
C ARG A 85 3.21 5.59 -2.25
N VAL A 86 2.00 5.08 -2.00
CA VAL A 86 1.04 5.77 -1.15
C VAL A 86 1.33 5.58 0.33
N PHE A 87 1.40 4.33 0.80
CA PHE A 87 1.44 3.98 2.21
C PHE A 87 2.82 4.18 2.84
N LEU A 88 3.86 3.99 2.04
CA LEU A 88 5.24 4.00 2.55
C LEU A 88 5.98 5.24 2.10
N GLU A 89 5.74 5.70 0.86
CA GLU A 89 6.43 6.87 0.33
C GLU A 89 5.62 8.16 0.52
N GLY A 90 4.35 8.12 0.92
CA GLY A 90 3.56 9.33 1.08
C GLY A 90 3.24 10.07 -0.22
N GLN A 91 3.40 9.41 -1.38
CA GLN A 91 2.96 9.97 -2.66
C GLN A 91 1.43 10.03 -2.69
N ARG A 92 0.91 11.09 -3.32
CA ARG A 92 -0.53 11.31 -3.50
C ARG A 92 -0.79 11.65 -4.95
N ILE A 93 -1.82 11.03 -5.53
CA ILE A 93 -2.34 11.42 -6.85
C ILE A 93 -3.13 12.71 -6.70
N PHE A 94 -3.89 12.80 -5.61
CA PHE A 94 -4.64 13.99 -5.25
C PHE A 94 -3.94 14.67 -4.07
N THR A 95 -3.05 15.60 -4.39
CA THR A 95 -2.14 16.24 -3.43
C THR A 95 -2.81 17.21 -2.48
N ASP A 96 -3.98 17.71 -2.86
CA ASP A 96 -4.73 18.70 -2.08
C ASP A 96 -5.98 18.12 -1.43
N HIS A 97 -6.22 16.81 -1.53
CA HIS A 97 -7.45 16.19 -1.04
C HIS A 97 -7.25 14.79 -0.45
N TYR A 98 -7.88 14.53 0.71
CA TYR A 98 -8.11 13.19 1.19
C TYR A 98 -9.21 12.56 0.36
N VAL A 99 -8.95 11.38 -0.18
CA VAL A 99 -9.88 10.66 -1.04
C VAL A 99 -10.79 9.82 -0.15
N TYR A 100 -12.07 10.18 -0.12
CA TYR A 100 -13.08 9.52 0.72
C TYR A 100 -13.67 8.31 0.02
N PHE A 101 -13.88 8.41 -1.29
CA PHE A 101 -14.57 7.38 -2.05
C PHE A 101 -14.19 7.43 -3.53
N PHE A 102 -14.32 6.27 -4.18
CA PHE A 102 -14.26 6.17 -5.63
C PHE A 102 -15.37 5.26 -6.15
N MET A 103 -15.76 5.46 -7.40
CA MET A 103 -16.81 4.66 -8.03
C MET A 103 -16.46 4.31 -9.47
N SER A 104 -16.66 3.04 -9.83
CA SER A 104 -16.66 2.60 -11.22
C SER A 104 -17.73 3.30 -12.06
N ASP A 105 -17.47 3.48 -13.35
CA ASP A 105 -18.47 3.95 -14.31
C ASP A 105 -19.76 3.11 -14.29
N ARG A 106 -19.67 1.85 -13.86
CA ARG A 106 -20.83 0.95 -13.69
C ARG A 106 -21.64 1.22 -12.42
N GLY A 107 -21.20 2.13 -11.57
CA GLY A 107 -21.84 2.47 -10.30
C GLY A 107 -23.10 3.32 -10.47
N SER A 108 -23.99 3.21 -9.48
CA SER A 108 -25.32 3.83 -9.47
C SER A 108 -25.29 5.36 -9.65
N SER A 109 -26.19 5.86 -10.50
CA SER A 109 -26.40 7.31 -10.67
C SER A 109 -26.89 7.99 -9.39
N TYR A 110 -27.69 7.30 -8.57
CA TYR A 110 -28.15 7.80 -7.26
C TYR A 110 -26.96 8.10 -6.35
N TRP A 111 -26.07 7.12 -6.18
CA TRP A 111 -24.90 7.27 -5.32
C TRP A 111 -23.92 8.31 -5.86
N ARG A 112 -23.74 8.38 -7.18
CA ARG A 112 -22.91 9.43 -7.79
C ARG A 112 -23.42 10.83 -7.45
N ASN A 113 -24.73 11.06 -7.55
CA ASN A 113 -25.33 12.34 -7.17
C ASN A 113 -25.17 12.65 -5.66
N TYR A 114 -25.27 11.62 -4.81
CA TYR A 114 -24.97 11.78 -3.39
C TYR A 114 -23.53 12.27 -3.16
N TRP A 115 -22.52 11.63 -3.78
CA TRP A 115 -21.13 12.05 -3.61
C TRP A 115 -20.84 13.44 -4.18
N ASP A 116 -21.41 13.78 -5.34
CA ASP A 116 -21.27 15.11 -5.95
C ASP A 116 -21.86 16.25 -5.08
N THR A 117 -22.81 15.95 -4.20
CA THR A 117 -23.44 16.95 -3.31
C THR A 117 -22.76 17.07 -1.95
N HIS A 118 -21.97 16.08 -1.54
CA HIS A 118 -21.37 16.02 -0.19
C HIS A 118 -19.85 16.23 -0.20
N TYR A 119 -19.18 16.01 -1.34
CA TYR A 119 -17.73 16.00 -1.43
C TYR A 119 -17.24 16.67 -2.72
N VAL A 120 -15.97 17.06 -2.75
CA VAL A 120 -15.35 17.61 -3.94
C VAL A 120 -15.19 16.47 -4.96
N ASN A 121 -15.77 16.64 -6.15
CA ASN A 121 -15.50 15.76 -7.28
C ASN A 121 -14.08 16.06 -7.79
N MET A 122 -13.20 15.08 -7.65
CA MET A 122 -11.77 15.21 -7.94
C MET A 122 -11.43 14.77 -9.37
N GLY A 123 -12.45 14.43 -10.15
CA GLY A 123 -12.32 13.97 -11.51
C GLY A 123 -12.20 12.46 -11.62
N LYS A 124 -11.81 12.03 -12.81
CA LYS A 124 -11.88 10.65 -13.26
C LYS A 124 -10.51 10.16 -13.70
N LEU A 125 -10.13 8.98 -13.24
CA LEU A 125 -8.99 8.22 -13.76
C LEU A 125 -9.55 6.97 -14.42
N LYS A 126 -9.42 6.89 -15.74
CA LYS A 126 -9.93 5.82 -16.60
C LYS A 126 -11.37 5.41 -16.27
N ASN A 127 -11.64 4.37 -15.50
CA ASN A 127 -13.00 3.90 -15.20
C ASN A 127 -13.53 4.33 -13.83
N HIS A 128 -12.73 5.04 -13.02
CA HIS A 128 -13.08 5.46 -11.67
C HIS A 128 -13.21 6.98 -11.55
N THR A 129 -14.31 7.44 -10.94
CA THR A 129 -14.47 8.82 -10.45
C THR A 129 -14.15 8.85 -8.96
N PHE A 130 -13.50 9.92 -8.49
CA PHE A 130 -13.02 10.06 -7.11
C PHE A 130 -13.63 11.28 -6.43
N TRP A 131 -13.88 11.17 -5.12
CA TRP A 131 -14.40 12.26 -4.30
C TRP A 131 -13.66 12.35 -2.96
N GLY A 132 -13.58 13.56 -2.43
CA GLY A 132 -12.80 13.83 -1.23
C GLY A 132 -12.99 15.20 -0.62
N VAL A 133 -12.13 15.52 0.34
CA VAL A 133 -12.11 16.78 1.09
C VAL A 133 -10.71 17.38 1.07
N ALA A 134 -10.59 18.70 1.15
CA ALA A 134 -9.29 19.37 1.09
C ALA A 134 -8.36 18.95 2.25
N ILE A 135 -7.07 18.75 1.93
CA ILE A 135 -6.00 18.45 2.88
C ILE A 135 -5.51 19.75 3.53
N PRO A 136 -5.34 19.81 4.86
CA PRO A 136 -4.62 20.90 5.53
C PRO A 136 -3.18 21.05 5.02
N ASP A 137 -2.70 22.28 4.81
CA ASP A 137 -1.38 22.53 4.20
C ASP A 137 -0.20 21.89 4.96
N ASP A 138 -0.33 21.70 6.27
CA ASP A 138 0.67 21.07 7.14
C ASP A 138 0.71 19.54 7.07
N GLU A 139 -0.26 18.91 6.41
CA GLU A 139 -0.36 17.45 6.23
C GLU A 139 0.11 16.98 4.83
N LYS A 140 0.58 17.89 3.97
CA LYS A 140 1.11 17.58 2.63
C LYS A 140 2.50 16.91 2.73
N THR A 141 2.63 15.63 2.36
CA THR A 141 3.82 14.79 2.60
C THR A 141 4.90 14.82 1.51
N GLN A 142 6.15 14.46 1.86
CA GLN A 142 7.29 14.29 0.95
C GLN A 142 7.69 12.80 0.75
N PRO A 143 8.29 12.43 -0.40
CA PRO A 143 8.66 11.06 -0.72
C PRO A 143 9.80 10.48 0.12
N PHE A 144 9.74 9.18 0.40
CA PHE A 144 10.83 8.42 1.02
C PHE A 144 11.87 7.97 0.00
N ALA A 145 13.11 7.72 0.45
CA ALA A 145 14.22 7.34 -0.42
C ALA A 145 14.22 5.83 -0.74
N ARG A 146 13.98 5.49 -2.01
CA ARG A 146 14.02 4.13 -2.59
C ARG A 146 15.39 3.81 -3.20
N TYR A 147 15.87 2.56 -3.08
CA TYR A 147 17.07 2.11 -3.81
C TYR A 147 17.04 0.60 -4.12
N VAL A 148 17.81 0.17 -5.12
CA VAL A 148 17.96 -1.25 -5.48
C VAL A 148 19.11 -1.88 -4.69
N ALA A 149 18.92 -3.10 -4.20
CA ALA A 149 19.95 -3.90 -3.54
C ALA A 149 20.00 -5.33 -4.10
N SER A 150 21.15 -5.98 -3.98
CA SER A 150 21.29 -7.43 -4.21
C SER A 150 21.43 -8.16 -2.89
N VAL A 151 20.83 -9.34 -2.77
CA VAL A 151 21.09 -10.28 -1.66
C VAL A 151 22.56 -10.71 -1.69
N ASP A 152 23.22 -10.62 -0.54
CA ASP A 152 24.65 -10.86 -0.34
C ASP A 152 24.90 -11.41 1.08
N ASP A 153 24.38 -12.61 1.34
CA ASP A 153 24.48 -13.32 2.62
C ASP A 153 25.63 -14.35 2.60
N PRO A 154 26.43 -14.51 3.67
CA PRO A 154 27.47 -15.55 3.74
C PRO A 154 26.99 -16.98 3.49
N ASP A 155 25.75 -17.32 3.84
CA ASP A 155 25.15 -18.64 3.65
C ASP A 155 24.67 -18.89 2.20
N GLY A 156 24.76 -17.86 1.34
CA GLY A 156 24.38 -17.93 -0.08
C GLY A 156 22.90 -17.65 -0.35
N TRP A 157 22.10 -17.46 0.69
CA TRP A 157 20.66 -17.20 0.63
C TRP A 157 20.18 -16.54 1.92
N THR A 158 18.98 -15.96 1.90
CA THR A 158 18.35 -15.39 3.10
C THR A 158 16.84 -15.62 3.14
N PHE A 159 16.27 -15.66 4.33
CA PHE A 159 14.82 -15.75 4.54
C PHE A 159 14.13 -14.39 4.37
N VAL A 160 12.85 -14.44 4.00
CA VAL A 160 11.98 -13.26 3.90
C VAL A 160 10.83 -13.42 4.88
N TYR A 161 10.58 -12.39 5.69
CA TYR A 161 9.62 -12.41 6.79
C TYR A 161 8.44 -11.48 6.54
N GLU A 162 7.29 -11.76 7.17
CA GLU A 162 6.12 -10.90 7.10
C GLU A 162 6.26 -9.61 7.92
N GLU A 163 7.09 -9.67 8.96
CA GLU A 163 7.40 -8.57 9.87
C GLU A 163 8.91 -8.50 10.15
N ALA A 164 9.37 -7.39 10.71
CA ALA A 164 10.77 -7.22 11.07
C ALA A 164 11.13 -8.03 12.33
N GLY A 165 11.87 -9.13 12.16
CA GLY A 165 12.45 -9.92 13.24
C GLY A 165 12.64 -11.39 12.87
N SER A 166 13.70 -12.02 13.36
CA SER A 166 13.99 -13.43 13.05
C SER A 166 13.00 -14.42 13.69
N ASP A 167 12.23 -13.98 14.68
CA ASP A 167 11.17 -14.74 15.37
C ASP A 167 9.80 -14.66 14.65
N LYS A 168 9.71 -13.92 13.55
CA LYS A 168 8.46 -13.69 12.82
C LYS A 168 8.16 -14.80 11.81
N GLU A 169 6.92 -14.82 11.34
CA GLU A 169 6.50 -15.75 10.29
C GLU A 169 7.22 -15.44 8.97
N LEU A 170 7.57 -16.51 8.24
CA LEU A 170 8.11 -16.39 6.90
C LEU A 170 7.01 -15.94 5.94
N LEU A 171 7.37 -15.13 4.95
CA LEU A 171 6.47 -14.76 3.87
C LEU A 171 6.13 -16.01 3.04
N GLU A 172 4.94 -16.57 3.22
CA GLU A 172 4.53 -17.86 2.62
C GLU A 172 4.73 -17.90 1.09
N SER A 173 4.40 -16.79 0.43
CA SER A 173 4.50 -16.67 -1.04
C SER A 173 5.94 -16.58 -1.57
N TYR A 174 6.89 -16.13 -0.76
CA TYR A 174 8.28 -15.97 -1.18
C TYR A 174 9.26 -16.06 0.02
N PRO A 175 9.39 -17.24 0.65
CA PRO A 175 10.05 -17.34 1.95
C PRO A 175 11.57 -17.20 1.90
N ARG A 176 12.19 -17.28 0.70
CA ARG A 176 13.65 -17.30 0.54
C ARG A 176 14.10 -16.58 -0.73
N LEU A 177 15.19 -15.81 -0.62
CA LEU A 177 15.94 -15.24 -1.74
C LEU A 177 17.35 -15.83 -1.78
N ASN A 178 17.91 -16.02 -2.98
CA ASN A 178 19.31 -16.45 -3.14
C ASN A 178 20.22 -15.24 -3.40
N ASN A 179 21.52 -15.38 -3.10
CA ASN A 179 22.50 -14.33 -3.42
C ASN A 179 22.43 -13.91 -4.90
N GLY A 180 22.56 -12.61 -5.12
CA GLY A 180 22.42 -12.00 -6.45
C GLY A 180 20.99 -11.68 -6.87
N ASN A 181 19.95 -12.17 -6.17
CA ASN A 181 18.59 -11.69 -6.40
C ASN A 181 18.50 -10.19 -6.08
N LEU A 182 17.83 -9.43 -6.96
CA LEU A 182 17.63 -7.99 -6.82
C LEU A 182 16.28 -7.71 -6.15
N VAL A 183 16.29 -6.74 -5.24
CA VAL A 183 15.11 -6.25 -4.53
C VAL A 183 15.15 -4.73 -4.48
N GLU A 184 13.99 -4.09 -4.36
CA GLU A 184 13.90 -2.67 -4.06
C GLU A 184 13.73 -2.49 -2.56
N VAL A 185 14.61 -1.71 -1.93
CA VAL A 185 14.52 -1.35 -0.52
C VAL A 185 13.65 -0.10 -0.40
N LEU A 186 12.60 -0.22 0.41
CA LEU A 186 11.55 0.78 0.58
C LEU A 186 11.71 1.57 1.89
N GLY A 187 12.38 0.98 2.87
CA GLY A 187 12.65 1.59 4.16
C GLY A 187 13.28 0.65 5.15
N THR A 188 13.80 1.21 6.23
CA THR A 188 14.49 0.49 7.32
C THR A 188 13.76 0.67 8.63
N GLN A 189 13.71 -0.37 9.47
CA GLN A 189 13.27 -0.28 10.86
C GLN A 189 14.04 -1.24 11.76
N LYS A 190 13.90 -1.08 13.08
CA LYS A 190 14.38 -2.09 14.04
C LYS A 190 13.35 -3.23 14.14
N GLY A 191 13.84 -4.47 14.16
CA GLY A 191 13.01 -5.65 14.38
C GLY A 191 12.81 -5.97 15.86
N SER A 192 11.98 -6.97 16.15
CA SER A 192 11.77 -7.52 17.51
C SER A 192 13.04 -8.06 18.15
N ASP A 193 14.01 -8.49 17.34
CA ASP A 193 15.35 -8.94 17.74
C ASP A 193 16.36 -7.79 17.96
N GLY A 194 15.95 -6.54 17.76
CA GLY A 194 16.80 -5.35 17.89
C GLY A 194 17.72 -5.09 16.70
N ALA A 195 17.78 -5.99 15.71
CA ALA A 195 18.54 -5.80 14.48
C ALA A 195 17.83 -4.80 13.54
N VAL A 196 18.54 -4.34 12.51
CA VAL A 196 17.96 -3.48 11.47
C VAL A 196 17.45 -4.34 10.32
N TRP A 197 16.21 -4.10 9.94
CA TRP A 197 15.50 -4.82 8.90
C TRP A 197 15.09 -3.86 7.78
N ASN A 198 15.29 -4.31 6.54
CA ASN A 198 14.84 -3.64 5.34
C ASN A 198 13.48 -4.21 4.94
N MET A 199 12.51 -3.33 4.75
CA MET A 199 11.33 -3.67 3.98
C MET A 199 11.68 -3.63 2.50
N ILE A 200 11.34 -4.70 1.79
CA ILE A 200 11.71 -4.90 0.40
C ILE A 200 10.48 -5.17 -0.47
N SER A 201 10.57 -4.76 -1.73
CA SER A 201 9.71 -5.21 -2.83
C SER A 201 10.45 -6.25 -3.69
N ILE A 202 9.81 -7.39 -3.89
CA ILE A 202 10.29 -8.51 -4.69
C ILE A 202 9.53 -8.49 -6.02
N ALA A 203 10.24 -8.16 -7.10
CA ALA A 203 9.71 -8.08 -8.46
C ALA A 203 8.44 -7.20 -8.61
N GLY A 204 8.24 -6.22 -7.73
CA GLY A 204 7.04 -5.38 -7.72
C GLY A 204 5.74 -6.12 -7.40
N ALA A 205 5.82 -7.33 -6.83
CA ALA A 205 4.67 -8.20 -6.62
C ALA A 205 4.48 -8.67 -5.17
N TYR A 206 5.57 -8.79 -4.41
CA TYR A 206 5.51 -9.18 -3.00
C TYR A 206 6.31 -8.20 -2.15
N ALA A 207 5.76 -7.81 -1.00
CA ALA A 207 6.50 -7.14 0.05
C ALA A 207 6.95 -8.14 1.12
N GLY A 208 8.10 -7.89 1.73
CA GLY A 208 8.64 -8.68 2.84
C GLY A 208 9.75 -7.95 3.58
N TYR A 209 10.27 -8.57 4.64
CA TYR A 209 11.39 -8.06 5.44
C TYR A 209 12.61 -8.97 5.33
N VAL A 210 13.78 -8.36 5.13
CA VAL A 210 15.09 -9.02 5.11
C VAL A 210 16.06 -8.26 6.02
N ARG A 211 16.94 -8.97 6.72
CA ARG A 211 17.95 -8.35 7.59
C ARG A 211 18.87 -7.45 6.77
N ALA A 212 19.15 -6.25 7.29
CA ALA A 212 19.77 -5.21 6.48
C ALA A 212 21.22 -5.53 6.06
N ASP A 213 21.94 -6.29 6.88
CA ASP A 213 23.29 -6.80 6.65
C ASP A 213 23.35 -7.91 5.58
N HIS A 214 22.21 -8.45 5.14
CA HIS A 214 22.12 -9.43 4.04
C HIS A 214 21.93 -8.78 2.66
N LEU A 215 21.85 -7.45 2.61
CA LEU A 215 21.61 -6.69 1.39
C LEU A 215 22.78 -5.76 1.09
N ARG A 216 23.24 -5.78 -0.16
CA ARG A 216 24.23 -4.85 -0.68
C ARG A 216 23.59 -3.90 -1.68
N ARG A 217 23.61 -2.60 -1.39
CA ARG A 217 23.13 -1.55 -2.29
C ARG A 217 23.86 -1.60 -3.64
N LYS A 218 23.12 -1.36 -4.72
CA LYS A 218 23.61 -1.22 -6.09
C LYS A 218 23.74 0.24 -6.51
#